data_AF-A0A359LVQ0-F1
#
_entry.id   AF-A0A359LVQ0-F1
#
_cell.length_a   1.000
_cell.length_b   1.000
_cell.length_c   1.000
_cell.angle_alpha   90.00
_cell.angle_beta   90.00
_cell.angle_gamma   90.00
#
_symmetry.space_group_name_H-M   'P 1'
#
loop_
_entity.id
_entity.type
_entity.pdbx_description
1 polymer ?
#
loop_
_entity_poly.entity_id
_entity_poly.type
_entity_poly.pdbx_seq_one_letter_code
_entity_poly.pdbx_strand_id
1 'polypeptide(L)' 'SRPRGAPGDQLRIEMKVTRRKASVAKMHGQATVDGVVVAEAEVMCKLADRSPGDEPAAPPAAG' A
#
# COMPACT_ATOMS: atom_id res chain seq x y z
N SER A 1 21.25 22.70 6.07
CA SER A 1 21.06 21.27 6.37
C SER A 1 19.59 20.99 6.60
N ARG A 2 18.96 20.12 5.80
CA ARG A 2 17.54 19.74 5.98
C ARG A 2 17.36 19.08 7.36
N PRO A 3 16.30 19.39 8.13
CA PRO A 3 15.98 18.60 9.31
C PRO A 3 15.68 17.19 8.81
N ARG A 4 16.58 16.26 9.11
CA ARG A 4 16.32 14.83 8.98
C ARG A 4 15.15 14.58 9.93
N GLY A 5 13.97 14.24 9.39
CA GLY A 5 12.82 13.85 10.21
C GLY A 5 13.31 12.87 11.27
N ALA A 6 12.97 13.13 12.53
CA ALA A 6 13.41 12.31 13.64
C ALA A 6 13.02 10.85 13.35
N PRO A 7 13.98 9.91 13.25
CA PRO A 7 13.65 8.50 13.19
C PRO A 7 13.27 8.09 14.61
N GLY A 8 11.99 7.90 14.89
CA GLY A 8 11.56 7.51 16.23
C GLY A 8 10.07 7.23 16.35
N ASP A 9 9.25 8.03 15.69
CA ASP A 9 7.80 7.86 15.79
C ASP A 9 7.33 6.67 14.95
N GLN A 10 6.74 5.69 15.62
CA GLN A 10 6.23 4.49 14.97
C GLN A 10 4.94 4.84 14.22
N LEU A 11 5.07 5.03 12.91
CA LEU A 11 3.93 5.18 12.02
C LEU A 11 3.24 3.81 11.86
N ARG A 12 2.04 3.66 12.42
CA ARG A 12 1.17 2.51 12.18
C ARG A 12 0.16 2.86 11.11
N ILE A 13 0.15 2.08 10.03
CA ILE A 13 -0.83 2.21 8.95
C ILE A 13 -1.80 1.03 9.03
N GLU A 14 -3.08 1.33 9.19
CA GLU A 14 -4.16 0.34 9.15
C GLU A 14 -4.98 0.53 7.88
N MET A 15 -5.17 -0.54 7.10
CA MET A 15 -6.00 -0.53 5.90
C MET A 15 -7.19 -1.49 6.06
N LYS A 16 -8.39 -0.98 5.79
CA LYS A 16 -9.64 -1.74 5.81
C LYS A 16 -10.27 -1.75 4.44
N VAL A 17 -10.55 -2.94 3.92
CA VAL A 17 -11.35 -3.10 2.69
C VAL A 17 -12.79 -2.74 3.02
N THR A 18 -13.31 -1.68 2.42
CA THR A 18 -14.70 -1.22 2.64
C THR A 18 -15.63 -1.78 1.58
N ARG A 19 -15.14 -2.03 0.37
CA ARG A 19 -15.94 -2.61 -0.72
C ARG A 19 -15.08 -3.45 -1.65
N ARG A 20 -15.47 -4.70 -1.89
CA ARG A 20 -14.81 -5.58 -2.87
C ARG A 20 -15.86 -6.05 -3.88
N LYS A 21 -15.61 -5.79 -5.16
CA LYS A 21 -16.35 -6.28 -6.32
C LYS A 21 -15.39 -7.04 -7.23
N ALA A 22 -15.92 -7.76 -8.22
CA ALA A 22 -15.14 -8.60 -9.14
C ALA A 22 -13.89 -7.89 -9.69
N SER A 23 -14.05 -6.67 -10.21
CA SER A 23 -12.95 -5.92 -10.84
C SER A 23 -12.57 -4.65 -10.08
N VAL A 24 -13.11 -4.39 -8.87
CA VAL A 24 -12.85 -3.14 -8.13
C VAL A 24 -12.79 -3.40 -6.63
N ALA A 25 -11.74 -2.93 -5.98
CA ALA A 25 -11.59 -2.91 -4.53
C ALA A 25 -11.46 -1.46 -4.03
N LYS A 26 -12.18 -1.14 -2.97
CA LYS A 26 -12.10 0.14 -2.24
C LYS A 26 -11.60 -0.13 -0.83
N MET A 27 -10.60 0.63 -0.41
CA MET A 27 -9.92 0.49 0.86
C MET A 27 -9.83 1.86 1.52
N HIS A 28 -9.99 1.88 2.84
CA HIS A 28 -9.74 3.04 3.68
C HIS A 28 -8.49 2.78 4.51
N GLY A 29 -7.51 3.67 4.40
CA GLY A 29 -6.26 3.64 5.15
C GLY A 29 -6.23 4.74 6.20
N GLN A 30 -5.77 4.43 7.41
CA GLN A 30 -5.50 5.42 8.44
C GLN A 30 -4.08 5.23 8.94
N ALA A 31 -3.34 6.33 9.08
CA ALA A 31 -2.00 6.36 9.62
C ALA A 31 -2.03 7.02 10.99
N THR A 32 -1.51 6.32 11.99
CA THR A 32 -1.42 6.78 13.38
C THR A 32 0.04 6.83 13.84
N VAL A 33 0.36 7.82 14.66
CA VAL A 33 1.63 7.96 15.39
C VAL A 33 1.27 8.16 16.85
N ASP A 34 1.81 7.33 17.75
CA ASP A 34 1.51 7.37 19.19
C ASP A 34 0.00 7.36 19.54
N GLY A 35 -0.79 6.66 18.71
CA GLY A 35 -2.24 6.57 18.86
C GLY A 35 -3.03 7.77 18.31
N VAL A 36 -2.34 8.79 17.76
CA VAL A 36 -2.96 9.94 17.11
C VAL A 36 -3.03 9.72 15.61
N VAL A 37 -4.20 9.94 15.01
CA VAL A 37 -4.38 9.88 13.56
C VAL A 37 -3.71 11.08 12.92
N VAL A 38 -2.67 10.83 12.11
CA VAL A 38 -1.90 11.86 11.42
C VAL A 38 -2.28 11.99 9.94
N ALA A 39 -2.83 10.93 9.33
CA ALA A 39 -3.29 10.96 7.95
C ALA A 39 -4.38 9.90 7.68
N GLU A 40 -5.23 10.19 6.71
CA GLU A 40 -6.25 9.27 6.19
C GLU A 40 -6.16 9.20 4.66
N ALA A 41 -6.49 8.04 4.10
CA ALA A 41 -6.43 7.80 2.67
C ALA A 41 -7.59 6.92 2.21
N GLU A 42 -8.17 7.27 1.07
CA GLU A 42 -9.10 6.41 0.36
C GLU A 42 -8.43 5.87 -0.91
N VAL A 43 -8.35 4.55 -1.04
CA VAL A 43 -7.70 3.87 -2.16
C VAL A 43 -8.74 3.08 -2.94
N MET A 44 -8.83 3.34 -4.26
CA MET A 44 -9.63 2.55 -5.18
C MET A 44 -8.72 1.87 -6.19
N CYS A 45 -8.75 0.53 -6.21
CA CYS A 45 -8.00 -0.29 -7.15
C CYS A 45 -8.96 -0.98 -8.12
N LYS A 46 -8.65 -0.95 -9.41
CA LYS A 46 -9.31 -1.83 -10.39
C LYS A 46 -8.47 -3.10 -10.50
N LEU A 47 -9.09 -4.24 -10.28
CA LEU A 47 -8.47 -5.54 -10.50
C LEU A 47 -8.54 -5.81 -12.00
N ALA A 48 -7.37 -5.84 -12.65
CA ALA A 48 -7.23 -6.22 -14.05
C ALA A 48 -6.78 -7.68 -14.11
N ASP A 49 -7.34 -8.44 -15.05
CA ASP A 49 -6.87 -9.79 -15.31
C ASP A 49 -5.43 -9.75 -15.84
N ARG A 50 -4.58 -10.61 -15.28
CA ARG A 50 -3.22 -10.78 -15.76
C ARG A 50 -3.30 -11.47 -17.12
N SER A 51 -2.91 -10.78 -18.19
CA SER A 51 -2.77 -11.42 -19.49
C SER A 51 -1.69 -12.51 -19.40
N PRO A 52 -1.83 -13.66 -20.09
CA PRO A 52 -0.90 -14.79 -20.03
C PRO A 52 0.51 -14.53 -20.64
N GLY A 53 0.97 -13.27 -20.68
CA GLY A 53 2.32 -12.86 -21.08
C GLY A 53 3.02 -11.94 -20.08
N ASP A 54 2.40 -11.61 -18.95
CA ASP A 54 3.04 -10.88 -17.85
C ASP A 54 3.75 -11.89 -16.94
N GLU A 55 4.68 -12.66 -17.50
CA GLU A 55 5.57 -13.49 -16.68
C GLU A 55 6.73 -12.58 -16.26
N PRO A 56 6.94 -12.31 -14.96
CA PRO A 56 8.09 -11.54 -14.55
C PRO A 56 9.30 -12.39 -14.89
N ALA A 57 10.06 -11.97 -15.91
CA ALA A 57 11.26 -12.65 -16.37
C ALA A 57 12.10 -13.01 -15.15
N ALA A 58 12.18 -14.32 -14.88
CA ALA A 58 12.90 -14.83 -13.72
C ALA A 58 14.32 -14.23 -13.73
N PRO A 59 14.83 -13.75 -12.58
CA PRO A 59 16.18 -13.22 -12.54
C PRO A 59 17.13 -14.31 -13.04
N PRO A 60 18.08 -14.00 -13.95
CA PRO A 60 19.02 -15.01 -14.43
C PRO A 60 19.78 -15.53 -13.22
N ALA A 61 19.67 -16.84 -12.99
CA ALA A 61 20.45 -17.53 -11.98
C ALA A 61 21.93 -17.25 -12.26
N ALA A 62 22.58 -16.51 -11.35
CA ALA A 62 24.00 -16.24 -11.41
C ALA A 62 24.74 -17.58 -11.31
N GLY A 63 25.44 -17.94 -12.39
CA GLY A 63 26.47 -18.97 -12.41
C GLY A 63 27.86 -18.32 -12.41
#